data_AF-A0A7V1E8H8-F1
#
_entry.id   AF-A0A7V1E8H8-F1
#
_cell.length_a   1.000
_cell.length_b   1.000
_cell.length_c   1.000
_cell.angle_alpha   90.00
_cell.angle_beta   90.00
_cell.angle_gamma   90.00
#
_symmetry.space_group_name_H-M   'P 1'
#
loop_
_entity.id
_entity.type
_entity.pdbx_description
1 polymer ?
#
loop_
_entity_poly.entity_id
_entity_poly.type
_entity_poly.pdbx_seq_one_letter_code
_entity_poly.pdbx_strand_id
1 'polypeptide(L)'
;MSPRVIMIIVNGISVDDLVTNNLPNIKKNLGKNTAIGLMNTRSAKGTAASASSYLTIGAGARAKAGKFGDLAVDKDEKIQFHGIPQAFPVAGRSRVASPSYPEMSRLNEKLSYTVIPGTLGELLRKAGIKRAVFGNADALGKYHREINLITMDAVGSTDYGSVARAINTPDQAIDAIREGLYDSQFVALEYGATAKVG
;
A
#
# COMPACT_ATOMS: atom_id res chain seq x y z
N MET A 1 9.20 -24.56 1.46
CA MET A 1 8.37 -23.41 1.04
C MET A 1 9.25 -22.17 1.07
N SER A 2 9.16 -21.30 0.06
CA SER A 2 9.84 -20.00 0.11
C SER A 2 9.23 -19.14 1.23
N PRO A 3 10.03 -18.35 1.97
CA PRO A 3 9.51 -17.42 2.97
C PRO A 3 8.50 -16.46 2.35
N ARG A 4 7.45 -16.12 3.11
CA ARG A 4 6.46 -15.11 2.74
C ARG A 4 6.50 -13.96 3.71
N VAL A 5 6.28 -12.75 3.19
CA VAL A 5 6.12 -11.53 3.97
C VAL A 5 4.68 -11.05 3.78
N ILE A 6 3.95 -10.93 4.87
CA ILE A 6 2.60 -10.37 4.90
C ILE A 6 2.65 -9.12 5.78
N MET A 7 2.40 -7.98 5.17
CA MET A 7 2.34 -6.69 5.85
C MET A 7 0.87 -6.30 6.02
N ILE A 8 0.41 -6.29 7.27
CA ILE A 8 -0.94 -5.84 7.62
C ILE A 8 -0.84 -4.41 8.14
N ILE A 9 -1.57 -3.51 7.50
CA ILE A 9 -1.56 -2.10 7.81
C ILE A 9 -2.92 -1.71 8.37
N VAL A 10 -2.89 -1.18 9.58
CA VAL A 10 -4.06 -0.74 10.31
C VAL A 10 -3.80 0.67 10.80
N ASN A 11 -4.58 1.61 10.27
CA ASN A 11 -4.44 3.02 10.60
C ASN A 11 -5.22 3.34 11.88
N GLY A 12 -4.74 4.31 12.65
CA GLY A 12 -5.45 4.83 13.83
C GLY A 12 -5.36 3.94 15.08
N ILE A 13 -4.45 2.96 15.11
CA ILE A 13 -4.18 2.15 16.30
C ILE A 13 -2.99 2.73 17.07
N SER A 14 -3.16 2.90 18.39
CA SER A 14 -2.09 3.23 19.31
C SER A 14 -1.45 1.97 19.93
N VAL A 15 -0.28 2.12 20.56
CA VAL A 15 0.32 1.03 21.34
C VAL A 15 -0.58 0.64 22.51
N ASP A 16 -1.28 1.60 23.12
CA ASP A 16 -2.20 1.34 24.22
C ASP A 16 -3.35 0.42 23.77
N ASP A 17 -3.92 0.67 22.58
CA ASP A 17 -4.99 -0.16 22.02
C ASP A 17 -4.59 -1.64 21.89
N LEU A 18 -3.32 -1.91 21.57
CA LEU A 18 -2.78 -3.28 21.45
C LEU A 18 -2.63 -3.97 22.81
N VAL A 19 -2.38 -3.20 23.87
CA VAL A 19 -2.15 -3.70 25.23
C VAL A 19 -3.49 -3.90 25.95
N THR A 20 -4.35 -2.88 25.95
CA THR A 20 -5.54 -2.79 26.80
C THR A 20 -6.74 -3.57 26.26
N ASN A 21 -6.92 -3.63 24.94
CA ASN A 21 -8.09 -4.28 24.33
C ASN A 21 -7.99 -5.81 24.26
N ASN A 22 -9.14 -6.49 24.19
CA ASN A 22 -9.21 -7.93 23.96
C ASN A 22 -9.05 -8.25 22.46
N LEU A 23 -7.81 -8.51 22.05
CA LEU A 23 -7.45 -8.82 20.66
C LEU A 23 -6.92 -10.25 20.54
N PRO A 24 -7.76 -11.30 20.68
CA PRO A 24 -7.30 -12.67 20.85
C PRO A 24 -6.46 -13.17 19.67
N ASN A 25 -6.81 -12.78 18.44
CA ASN A 25 -6.04 -13.16 17.24
C ASN A 25 -4.68 -12.46 17.19
N ILE A 26 -4.59 -11.19 17.60
CA ILE A 26 -3.31 -10.47 17.61
C ILE A 26 -2.45 -10.97 18.78
N LYS A 27 -3.01 -11.04 19.99
CA LYS A 27 -2.30 -11.46 21.22
C LYS A 27 -1.78 -12.91 21.12
N LYS A 28 -2.54 -13.82 20.49
CA LYS A 28 -2.09 -15.18 20.20
C LYS A 28 -0.86 -15.22 19.28
N ASN A 29 -0.83 -14.37 18.25
CA ASN A 29 0.23 -14.35 17.24
C ASN A 29 1.44 -13.46 17.62
N LEU A 30 1.28 -12.53 18.57
CA LEU A 30 2.38 -11.73 19.14
C LEU A 30 3.03 -12.37 20.40
N GLY A 31 2.78 -13.66 20.65
CA GLY A 31 3.21 -14.37 21.85
C GLY A 31 4.68 -14.80 21.88
N LYS A 32 4.96 -15.91 22.57
CA LYS A 32 6.30 -16.35 23.00
C LYS A 32 7.35 -16.59 21.90
N ASN A 33 6.95 -16.67 20.64
CA ASN A 33 7.84 -16.96 19.51
C ASN A 33 7.89 -15.82 18.48
N THR A 34 7.56 -14.60 18.90
CA THR A 34 7.49 -13.43 18.03
C THR A 34 8.50 -12.38 18.49
N ALA A 35 9.30 -11.87 17.55
CA ALA A 35 10.10 -10.67 17.78
C ALA A 35 9.22 -9.45 17.55
N ILE A 36 9.21 -8.52 18.51
CA ILE A 36 8.45 -7.27 18.41
C ILE A 36 9.45 -6.12 18.21
N GLY A 37 9.23 -5.35 17.15
CA GLY A 37 9.98 -4.12 16.88
C GLY A 37 9.05 -2.93 16.89
N LEU A 38 9.44 -1.85 17.57
CA LEU A 38 8.78 -0.56 17.47
C LEU A 38 9.53 0.30 16.45
N MET A 39 8.84 0.73 15.40
CA MET A 39 9.41 1.52 14.31
C MET A 39 8.76 2.90 14.24
N ASN A 40 9.54 3.91 13.87
CA ASN A 40 9.04 5.25 13.60
C ASN A 40 9.37 5.64 12.17
N THR A 41 8.33 5.90 11.36
CA THR A 41 8.47 6.26 9.96
C THR A 41 8.52 7.78 9.82
N ARG A 42 9.73 8.33 9.69
CA ARG A 42 9.91 9.77 9.38
C ARG A 42 9.97 9.95 7.86
N SER A 43 8.92 10.52 7.27
CA SER A 43 8.90 10.88 5.86
C SER A 43 9.63 12.20 5.59
N ALA A 44 9.87 12.51 4.31
CA ALA A 44 10.41 13.81 3.94
C ALA A 44 9.33 14.91 4.06
N LYS A 45 9.74 16.13 4.42
CA LYS A 45 8.82 17.27 4.58
C LYS A 45 8.07 17.57 3.27
N GLY A 46 6.74 17.60 3.30
CA GLY A 46 5.92 17.88 2.13
C GLY A 46 4.42 17.75 2.39
N THR A 47 3.62 17.87 1.33
CA THR A 47 2.18 17.55 1.34
C THR A 47 1.98 16.03 1.39
N ALA A 48 0.81 15.58 1.86
CA ALA A 48 0.45 14.16 1.96
C ALA A 48 1.40 13.35 2.87
N ALA A 49 1.42 13.70 4.17
CA ALA A 49 2.27 13.03 5.16
C ALA A 49 1.99 11.52 5.29
N SER A 50 0.72 11.09 5.17
CA SER A 50 0.33 9.66 5.15
C SER A 50 1.01 8.94 3.98
N ALA A 51 0.68 9.31 2.74
CA ALA A 51 1.26 8.72 1.54
C ALA A 51 2.81 8.74 1.54
N SER A 52 3.43 9.82 2.03
CA SER A 52 4.89 9.90 2.11
C SER A 52 5.50 8.90 3.10
N SER A 53 4.77 8.47 4.14
CA SER A 53 5.20 7.39 5.04
C SER A 53 5.17 6.03 4.35
N TYR A 54 4.13 5.74 3.57
CA TYR A 54 4.03 4.52 2.77
C TYR A 54 5.12 4.47 1.70
N LEU A 55 5.34 5.58 1.01
CA LEU A 55 6.42 5.69 0.04
C LEU A 55 7.80 5.52 0.69
N THR A 56 7.99 6.03 1.91
CA THR A 56 9.25 5.87 2.65
C THR A 56 9.55 4.41 2.95
N ILE A 57 8.52 3.61 3.27
CA ILE A 57 8.66 2.15 3.44
C ILE A 57 9.05 1.51 2.10
N GLY A 58 8.33 1.80 1.02
CA GLY A 58 8.60 1.23 -0.31
C GLY A 58 9.91 1.69 -0.95
N ALA A 59 10.40 2.88 -0.60
CA ALA A 59 11.66 3.42 -1.10
C ALA A 59 12.88 3.05 -0.24
N GLY A 60 12.67 2.63 1.02
CA GLY A 60 13.76 2.39 1.98
C GLY A 60 14.50 3.66 2.43
N ALA A 61 14.01 4.84 2.04
CA ALA A 61 14.58 6.15 2.35
C ALA A 61 13.46 7.18 2.48
N ARG A 62 13.71 8.27 3.21
CA ARG A 62 12.70 9.33 3.44
C ARG A 62 12.23 9.90 2.10
N ALA A 63 10.97 9.73 1.76
CA ALA A 63 10.45 10.08 0.44
C ALA A 63 9.29 11.08 0.50
N LYS A 64 9.00 11.73 -0.63
CA LYS A 64 7.86 12.64 -0.84
C LYS A 64 6.89 12.05 -1.86
N ALA A 65 5.65 11.81 -1.47
CA ALA A 65 4.63 11.21 -2.36
C ALA A 65 3.92 12.21 -3.28
N GLY A 66 4.06 13.52 -3.05
CA GLY A 66 3.45 14.54 -3.91
C GLY A 66 1.95 14.70 -3.70
N LYS A 67 1.28 15.42 -4.62
CA LYS A 67 -0.14 15.80 -4.45
C LYS A 67 -1.08 14.60 -4.60
N PHE A 68 -0.78 13.69 -5.52
CA PHE A 68 -1.61 12.53 -5.86
C PHE A 68 -0.97 11.20 -5.42
N GLY A 69 -0.17 11.24 -4.35
CA GLY A 69 0.45 10.04 -3.79
C GLY A 69 -0.55 9.06 -3.16
N ASP A 70 -1.74 9.55 -2.80
CA ASP A 70 -2.86 8.76 -2.29
C ASP A 70 -3.67 8.06 -3.40
N LEU A 71 -3.28 8.22 -4.67
CA LEU A 71 -3.97 7.60 -5.79
C LEU A 71 -3.25 6.35 -6.32
N ALA A 72 -4.00 5.26 -6.35
CA ALA A 72 -3.69 4.07 -7.12
C ALA A 72 -4.97 3.55 -7.79
N VAL A 73 -4.79 2.83 -8.89
CA VAL A 73 -5.89 2.35 -9.74
C VAL A 73 -5.71 0.87 -10.03
N ASP A 74 -6.82 0.15 -10.07
CA ASP A 74 -6.82 -1.20 -10.61
C ASP A 74 -6.71 -1.15 -12.14
N LYS A 75 -6.22 -2.24 -12.72
CA LYS A 75 -6.25 -2.45 -14.16
C LYS A 75 -7.69 -2.37 -14.64
N ASP A 76 -7.91 -1.55 -15.67
CA ASP A 76 -9.21 -1.27 -16.29
C ASP A 76 -10.21 -0.49 -15.41
N GLU A 77 -9.82 -0.02 -14.22
CA GLU A 77 -10.65 0.84 -13.38
C GLU A 77 -10.82 2.23 -14.04
N LYS A 78 -12.06 2.71 -14.07
CA LYS A 78 -12.38 4.10 -14.38
C LYS A 78 -12.62 4.84 -13.07
N ILE A 79 -11.73 5.76 -12.74
CA ILE A 79 -11.88 6.60 -11.54
C ILE A 79 -12.52 7.94 -11.90
N GLN A 80 -13.17 8.57 -10.93
CA GLN A 80 -13.75 9.89 -11.09
C GLN A 80 -12.70 10.95 -10.77
N PHE A 81 -12.30 11.73 -11.77
CA PHE A 81 -11.41 12.87 -11.58
C PHE A 81 -12.17 14.15 -11.94
N HIS A 82 -12.48 14.98 -10.94
CA HIS A 82 -13.35 16.17 -11.09
C HIS A 82 -14.72 15.85 -11.73
N GLY A 83 -15.30 14.68 -11.43
CA GLY A 83 -16.59 14.25 -11.96
C GLY A 83 -16.54 13.70 -13.39
N ILE A 84 -15.35 13.56 -13.97
CA ILE A 84 -15.15 12.95 -15.28
C ILE A 84 -14.52 11.57 -15.09
N PRO A 85 -15.11 10.48 -15.64
CA PRO A 85 -14.49 9.17 -15.66
C PRO A 85 -13.19 9.21 -16.45
N GLN A 86 -12.08 8.85 -15.81
CA GLN A 86 -10.77 8.76 -16.43
C GLN A 86 -10.22 7.34 -16.28
N ALA A 87 -9.75 6.78 -17.39
CA ALA A 87 -9.00 5.53 -17.39
C ALA A 87 -7.51 5.83 -17.30
N PHE A 88 -6.81 5.09 -16.45
CA PHE A 88 -5.36 5.16 -16.32
C PHE A 88 -4.78 3.82 -16.76
N PRO A 89 -3.98 3.78 -17.83
CA PRO A 89 -3.44 2.53 -18.33
C PRO A 89 -2.48 1.93 -17.29
N VAL A 90 -2.76 0.68 -16.89
CA VAL A 90 -1.83 -0.13 -16.09
C VAL A 90 -0.94 -0.93 -17.05
N ALA A 91 0.37 -0.73 -16.96
CA ALA A 91 1.33 -1.31 -17.89
C ALA A 91 1.47 -2.83 -17.73
N GLY A 92 1.57 -3.54 -18.86
CA GLY A 92 1.93 -4.96 -18.90
C GLY A 92 0.96 -5.87 -18.12
N ARG A 93 1.53 -6.74 -17.28
CA ARG A 93 0.81 -7.76 -16.50
C ARG A 93 0.40 -7.28 -15.10
N SER A 94 0.74 -6.05 -14.73
CA SER A 94 0.42 -5.49 -13.42
C SER A 94 -1.09 -5.33 -13.23
N ARG A 95 -1.54 -5.47 -11.98
CA ARG A 95 -2.95 -5.33 -11.59
C ARG A 95 -3.26 -3.98 -10.97
N VAL A 96 -2.29 -3.34 -10.32
CA VAL A 96 -2.45 -2.05 -9.65
C VAL A 96 -1.32 -1.12 -10.06
N ALA A 97 -1.62 0.15 -10.33
CA ALA A 97 -0.62 1.16 -10.61
C ALA A 97 -0.88 2.48 -9.87
N SER A 98 0.18 3.24 -9.63
CA SER A 98 0.15 4.61 -9.14
C SER A 98 0.39 5.59 -10.30
N PRO A 99 -0.66 6.23 -10.87
CA PRO A 99 -0.51 7.12 -12.01
C PRO A 99 0.40 8.33 -11.77
N SER A 100 0.56 8.71 -10.49
CA SER A 100 1.38 9.83 -10.05
C SER A 100 2.89 9.51 -9.98
N TYR A 101 3.33 8.32 -10.38
CA TYR A 101 4.74 7.92 -10.33
C TYR A 101 5.71 8.95 -10.96
N PRO A 102 5.45 9.51 -12.17
CA PRO A 102 6.35 10.52 -12.73
C PRO A 102 6.49 11.78 -11.88
N GLU A 103 5.40 12.23 -11.23
CA GLU A 103 5.46 13.35 -10.27
C GLU A 103 6.32 12.96 -9.06
N MET A 104 6.08 11.76 -8.50
CA MET A 104 6.83 11.24 -7.36
C MET A 104 8.34 11.16 -7.66
N SER A 105 8.74 10.62 -8.81
CA SER A 105 10.16 10.53 -9.22
C SER A 105 10.82 11.91 -9.19
N ARG A 106 10.24 12.87 -9.92
CA ARG A 106 10.76 14.24 -10.03
C ARG A 106 10.82 14.97 -8.68
N LEU A 107 9.89 14.72 -7.77
CA LEU A 107 9.91 15.31 -6.43
C LEU A 107 11.06 14.78 -5.58
N ASN A 108 11.37 13.49 -5.72
CA ASN A 108 12.41 12.82 -4.93
C ASN A 108 13.82 13.03 -5.52
N GLU A 109 13.95 13.22 -6.83
CA GLU A 109 15.21 13.64 -7.50
C GLU A 109 15.73 15.00 -6.99
N LYS A 110 14.84 15.86 -6.49
CA LYS A 110 15.18 17.18 -5.94
C LYS A 110 15.65 17.16 -4.49
N LEU A 111 15.66 15.98 -3.85
CA LEU A 111 16.18 15.83 -2.50
C LEU A 111 17.71 15.92 -2.51
N SER A 112 18.30 16.30 -1.38
CA SER A 112 19.76 16.35 -1.21
C SER A 112 20.41 14.97 -1.05
N TYR A 113 19.66 13.89 -1.28
CA TYR A 113 20.06 12.50 -1.13
C TYR A 113 19.28 11.65 -2.13
N THR A 114 19.84 10.49 -2.49
CA THR A 114 19.22 9.59 -3.47
C THR A 114 18.00 8.90 -2.88
N VAL A 115 16.87 9.04 -3.57
CA VAL A 115 15.62 8.33 -3.28
C VAL A 115 15.04 7.84 -4.59
N ILE A 116 14.83 6.54 -4.70
CA ILE A 116 14.17 5.92 -5.85
C ILE A 116 12.83 5.36 -5.35
N PRO A 117 11.70 6.02 -5.67
CA PRO A 117 10.36 5.47 -5.43
C PRO A 117 10.23 4.02 -5.92
N GLY A 118 9.66 3.14 -5.10
CA GLY A 118 9.43 1.74 -5.45
C GLY A 118 10.68 0.84 -5.42
N THR A 119 11.77 1.27 -4.76
CA THR A 119 13.01 0.47 -4.63
C THR A 119 12.77 -0.94 -4.08
N LEU A 120 11.95 -1.07 -3.03
CA LEU A 120 11.59 -2.36 -2.45
C LEU A 120 10.91 -3.26 -3.49
N GLY A 121 9.84 -2.77 -4.13
CA GLY A 121 9.11 -3.53 -5.14
C GLY A 121 9.98 -3.89 -6.35
N GLU A 122 10.86 -3.00 -6.79
CA GLU A 122 11.82 -3.22 -7.86
C GLU A 122 12.80 -4.36 -7.54
N LEU A 123 13.36 -4.37 -6.32
CA LEU A 123 14.27 -5.41 -5.86
C LEU A 123 13.56 -6.77 -5.75
N LEU A 124 12.34 -6.79 -5.20
CA LEU A 124 11.52 -8.00 -5.11
C LEU A 124 11.22 -8.56 -6.51
N ARG A 125 10.81 -7.69 -7.46
CA ARG A 125 10.54 -8.10 -8.85
C ARG A 125 11.78 -8.68 -9.53
N LYS A 126 12.94 -8.03 -9.38
CA LYS A 126 14.24 -8.52 -9.92
C LYS A 126 14.65 -9.87 -9.31
N ALA A 127 14.27 -10.15 -8.07
CA ALA A 127 14.47 -11.42 -7.41
C ALA A 127 13.43 -12.50 -7.78
N GLY A 128 12.47 -12.19 -8.67
CA GLY A 128 11.38 -13.12 -9.03
C GLY A 128 10.34 -13.31 -7.93
N ILE A 129 10.31 -12.41 -6.93
CA ILE A 129 9.34 -12.41 -5.84
C ILE A 129 8.12 -11.62 -6.30
N LYS A 130 6.96 -12.29 -6.37
CA LYS A 130 5.70 -11.70 -6.78
C LYS A 130 5.07 -10.90 -5.64
N ARG A 131 4.50 -9.76 -5.99
CA ARG A 131 3.98 -8.76 -5.05
C ARG A 131 2.49 -8.58 -5.22
N ALA A 132 1.75 -8.54 -4.13
CA ALA A 132 0.32 -8.24 -4.13
C ALA A 132 -0.02 -7.11 -3.17
N VAL A 133 -1.06 -6.35 -3.52
CA VAL A 133 -1.60 -5.27 -2.68
C VAL A 133 -3.12 -5.35 -2.60
N PHE A 134 -3.69 -5.26 -1.41
CA PHE A 134 -5.14 -5.29 -1.22
C PHE A 134 -5.59 -4.23 -0.22
N GLY A 135 -6.78 -3.68 -0.47
CA GLY A 135 -7.39 -2.71 0.43
C GLY A 135 -7.20 -1.27 -0.02
N ASN A 136 -7.94 -0.40 0.65
CA ASN A 136 -7.79 1.05 0.58
C ASN A 136 -8.47 1.67 1.80
N ALA A 137 -8.18 2.94 2.06
CA ALA A 137 -8.85 3.77 3.05
C ALA A 137 -9.74 4.86 2.42
N ASP A 138 -10.30 4.62 1.23
CA ASP A 138 -11.12 5.59 0.48
C ASP A 138 -12.21 6.19 1.38
N ALA A 139 -12.43 7.50 1.24
CA ALA A 139 -13.48 8.24 1.93
C ALA A 139 -14.45 8.87 0.92
N LEU A 140 -15.55 9.44 1.41
CA LEU A 140 -16.51 10.15 0.56
C LEU A 140 -15.79 11.25 -0.23
N GLY A 141 -15.80 11.12 -1.56
CA GLY A 141 -15.18 12.07 -2.48
C GLY A 141 -13.65 12.07 -2.52
N LYS A 142 -12.97 11.16 -1.81
CA LYS A 142 -11.50 11.14 -1.76
C LYS A 142 -10.91 9.73 -1.82
N TYR A 143 -9.88 9.57 -2.63
CA TYR A 143 -9.10 8.34 -2.72
C TYR A 143 -8.01 8.32 -1.65
N HIS A 144 -7.80 7.14 -1.06
CA HIS A 144 -6.77 6.87 -0.07
C HIS A 144 -6.24 5.45 -0.32
N ARG A 145 -5.37 5.34 -1.31
CA ARG A 145 -4.86 4.09 -1.87
C ARG A 145 -3.33 4.08 -1.87
N GLU A 146 -2.74 4.85 -0.96
CA GLU A 146 -1.29 4.93 -0.75
C GLU A 146 -0.65 3.58 -0.39
N ILE A 147 -1.43 2.56 -0.03
CA ILE A 147 -0.96 1.19 0.19
C ILE A 147 -0.10 0.64 -0.96
N ASN A 148 -0.43 0.99 -2.21
CA ASN A 148 0.36 0.55 -3.38
C ASN A 148 1.79 1.11 -3.37
N LEU A 149 2.06 2.22 -2.67
CA LEU A 149 3.38 2.83 -2.62
C LEU A 149 4.43 1.95 -1.91
N ILE A 150 3.99 0.96 -1.12
CA ILE A 150 4.86 -0.02 -0.45
C ILE A 150 5.30 -1.11 -1.44
N THR A 151 4.37 -1.60 -2.27
CA THR A 151 4.58 -2.77 -3.12
C THR A 151 5.02 -2.42 -4.54
N MET A 152 4.75 -1.19 -4.99
CA MET A 152 5.06 -0.77 -6.34
C MET A 152 6.56 -0.83 -6.65
N ASP A 153 6.88 -1.07 -7.91
CA ASP A 153 8.25 -1.00 -8.42
C ASP A 153 8.62 0.41 -8.91
N ALA A 154 9.81 0.54 -9.51
CA ALA A 154 10.34 1.79 -10.05
C ALA A 154 9.65 2.26 -11.36
N VAL A 155 8.43 1.80 -11.62
CA VAL A 155 7.49 2.37 -12.60
C VAL A 155 6.08 2.52 -12.02
N GLY A 156 5.93 2.40 -10.70
CA GLY A 156 4.67 2.59 -10.00
C GLY A 156 3.70 1.41 -10.06
N SER A 157 4.15 0.20 -10.38
CA SER A 157 3.26 -0.95 -10.63
C SER A 157 3.44 -2.11 -9.64
N THR A 158 2.34 -2.80 -9.32
CA THR A 158 2.28 -4.02 -8.50
C THR A 158 1.67 -5.18 -9.30
N ASP A 159 2.20 -6.39 -9.12
CA ASP A 159 1.88 -7.55 -9.96
C ASP A 159 0.42 -8.01 -9.77
N TYR A 160 -0.03 -8.10 -8.52
CA TYR A 160 -1.34 -8.64 -8.15
C TYR A 160 -2.10 -7.73 -7.19
N GLY A 161 -3.41 -7.97 -7.11
CA GLY A 161 -4.28 -7.41 -6.09
C GLY A 161 -5.25 -6.34 -6.59
N SER A 162 -5.86 -5.61 -5.66
CA SER A 162 -6.92 -4.64 -5.92
C SER A 162 -6.98 -3.58 -4.82
N VAL A 163 -7.07 -2.32 -5.24
CA VAL A 163 -7.29 -1.13 -4.40
C VAL A 163 -8.63 -0.46 -4.70
N ALA A 164 -9.44 -1.01 -5.62
CA ALA A 164 -10.78 -0.53 -5.89
C ALA A 164 -11.69 -0.67 -4.65
N ARG A 165 -12.67 0.23 -4.49
CA ARG A 165 -13.57 0.26 -3.31
C ARG A 165 -14.22 -1.07 -2.97
N ALA A 166 -14.51 -1.87 -3.99
CA ALA A 166 -15.17 -3.16 -3.88
C ALA A 166 -14.40 -4.13 -2.94
N ILE A 167 -13.05 -4.04 -2.92
CA ILE A 167 -12.17 -4.88 -2.11
C ILE A 167 -12.40 -4.74 -0.60
N ASN A 168 -13.05 -3.68 -0.14
CA ASN A 168 -13.35 -3.47 1.29
C ASN A 168 -14.63 -4.20 1.75
N THR A 169 -15.35 -4.88 0.85
CA THR A 169 -16.46 -5.77 1.23
C THR A 169 -15.92 -7.13 1.69
N PRO A 170 -16.40 -7.73 2.80
CA PRO A 170 -15.81 -8.94 3.35
C PRO A 170 -15.68 -10.11 2.35
N ASP A 171 -16.72 -10.36 1.55
CA ASP A 171 -16.73 -11.47 0.60
C ASP A 171 -15.67 -11.29 -0.50
N GLN A 172 -15.61 -10.09 -1.09
CA GLN A 172 -14.61 -9.79 -2.13
C GLN A 172 -13.19 -9.73 -1.57
N ALA A 173 -13.03 -9.21 -0.35
CA ALA A 173 -11.74 -9.16 0.33
C ALA A 173 -11.17 -10.57 0.53
N ILE A 174 -11.96 -11.50 1.07
CA ILE A 174 -11.49 -12.84 1.43
C ILE A 174 -11.01 -13.61 0.19
N ASP A 175 -11.81 -13.61 -0.87
CA ASP A 175 -11.47 -14.39 -2.07
C ASP A 175 -10.26 -13.80 -2.80
N ALA A 176 -10.23 -12.47 -2.99
CA ALA A 176 -9.10 -11.80 -3.62
C ALA A 176 -7.80 -11.95 -2.82
N ILE A 177 -7.87 -11.85 -1.48
CA ILE A 177 -6.69 -12.05 -0.61
C ILE A 177 -6.22 -13.49 -0.68
N ARG A 178 -7.12 -14.48 -0.70
CA ARG A 178 -6.74 -15.90 -0.85
C ARG A 178 -5.98 -16.11 -2.15
N GLU A 179 -6.51 -15.65 -3.28
CA GLU A 179 -5.84 -15.73 -4.57
C GLU A 179 -4.46 -15.06 -4.54
N GLY A 180 -4.38 -13.85 -3.97
CA GLY A 180 -3.12 -13.13 -3.80
C GLY A 180 -2.07 -13.88 -2.97
N LEU A 181 -2.49 -14.53 -1.88
CA LEU A 181 -1.62 -15.31 -1.00
C LEU A 181 -1.14 -16.62 -1.66
N TYR A 182 -1.89 -17.16 -2.63
CA TYR A 182 -1.43 -18.29 -3.43
C TYR A 182 -0.35 -17.86 -4.44
N ASP A 183 -0.58 -16.73 -5.10
CA ASP A 183 0.26 -16.30 -6.23
C ASP A 183 1.46 -15.43 -5.84
N SER A 184 1.47 -14.83 -4.64
CA SER A 184 2.50 -13.87 -4.23
C SER A 184 3.20 -14.24 -2.93
N GLN A 185 4.45 -13.79 -2.81
CA GLN A 185 5.27 -14.00 -1.62
C GLN A 185 5.43 -12.73 -0.78
N PHE A 186 5.22 -11.54 -1.36
CA PHE A 186 5.17 -10.28 -0.63
C PHE A 186 3.77 -9.68 -0.77
N VAL A 187 3.02 -9.57 0.32
CA VAL A 187 1.63 -9.10 0.29
C VAL A 187 1.46 -7.95 1.28
N ALA A 188 0.94 -6.83 0.80
CA ALA A 188 0.51 -5.71 1.65
C ALA A 188 -1.03 -5.66 1.69
N LEU A 189 -1.59 -5.60 2.89
CA LEU A 189 -3.01 -5.58 3.16
C LEU A 189 -3.33 -4.32 3.99
N GLU A 190 -4.10 -3.40 3.44
CA GLU A 190 -4.62 -2.27 4.20
C GLU A 190 -6.05 -2.54 4.64
N TYR A 191 -6.28 -2.47 5.95
CA TYR A 191 -7.62 -2.38 6.49
C TYR A 191 -7.93 -0.89 6.74
N GLY A 192 -8.32 -0.21 5.66
CA GLY A 192 -8.70 1.19 5.71
C GLY A 192 -10.09 1.36 6.31
N ALA A 193 -10.38 2.55 6.83
CA ALA A 193 -11.58 2.85 7.60
C ALA A 193 -12.82 2.23 6.93
N THR A 194 -13.42 1.24 7.60
CA THR A 194 -14.86 1.04 7.47
C THR A 194 -15.44 2.42 7.72
N ALA A 195 -15.88 3.11 6.66
CA ALA A 195 -16.83 4.19 6.82
C ALA A 195 -17.84 3.62 7.80
N LYS A 196 -17.96 4.21 9.00
CA LYS A 196 -19.01 3.84 9.92
C LYS A 196 -20.27 3.97 9.09
N VAL A 197 -20.79 2.83 8.63
CA VAL A 197 -22.12 2.75 8.06
C VAL A 197 -22.97 3.05 9.27
N GLY A 198 -23.40 4.30 9.37
CA GLY A 198 -24.36 4.73 10.38
C GLY A 198 -25.66 3.97 10.21
#